data_AF-A0A510E0Y0-F1
#
_entry.id   AF-A0A510E0Y0-F1
#
_cell.length_a   1.000
_cell.length_b   1.000
_cell.length_c   1.000
_cell.angle_alpha   90.00
_cell.angle_beta   90.00
_cell.angle_gamma   90.00
#
_symmetry.space_group_name_H-M   'P 1'
#
loop_
_entity.id
_entity.type
_entity.pdbx_description
1 polymer ?
#
loop_
_entity_poly.entity_id
_entity_poly.type
_entity_poly.pdbx_seq_one_letter_code
_entity_poly.pdbx_strand_id
1 'polypeptide(L)'
;MLRPLTSAEAHLQEVDELLEKGDIVQALEKYYKAVEEAIKNLGIKSNLNVLKKMHGRRSSELLFDTVHELGIEEIREKRNMIYSMGTSY
;
A
#
# COMPACT_ATOMS: atom_id res chain seq x y z
N MET A 1 13.22 -12.93 -17.57
CA MET A 1 12.84 -11.51 -17.78
C MET A 1 12.83 -10.83 -16.43
N LEU A 2 13.57 -9.73 -16.25
CA LEU A 2 13.48 -8.89 -15.06
C LEU A 2 12.29 -7.94 -15.24
N ARG A 3 11.34 -7.93 -14.30
CA ARG A 3 10.25 -6.94 -14.30
C ARG A 3 10.79 -5.60 -13.80
N PRO A 4 10.28 -4.46 -14.30
CA PRO A 4 10.64 -3.17 -13.72
C PRO A 4 10.24 -3.12 -12.24
N LEU A 5 11.08 -2.47 -11.43
CA LEU A 5 10.79 -2.21 -10.03
C LEU A 5 9.63 -1.23 -9.91
N THR A 6 8.79 -1.44 -8.90
CA THR A 6 7.80 -0.45 -8.48
C THR A 6 8.49 0.71 -7.78
N SER A 7 7.82 1.87 -7.71
CA SER A 7 8.33 3.05 -6.98
C SER A 7 8.67 2.71 -5.51
N ALA A 8 7.84 1.87 -4.86
CA ALA A 8 8.08 1.39 -3.51
C ALA A 8 9.38 0.55 -3.40
N GLU A 9 9.60 -0.38 -4.34
CA GLU A 9 10.82 -1.21 -4.38
C GLU A 9 12.07 -0.36 -4.65
N ALA A 10 11.99 0.64 -5.52
CA ALA A 10 13.09 1.58 -5.77
C ALA A 10 13.46 2.37 -4.50
N HIS A 11 12.47 2.85 -3.76
CA HIS A 11 12.72 3.55 -2.51
C HIS A 11 13.34 2.65 -1.43
N LEU A 12 12.96 1.37 -1.35
CA LEU A 12 13.60 0.43 -0.42
C LEU A 12 15.08 0.20 -0.76
N GLN A 13 15.43 0.10 -2.04
CA GLN A 13 16.83 -0.04 -2.44
C GLN A 13 17.67 1.19 -2.04
N GLU A 14 17.12 2.40 -2.18
CA GLU A 14 17.79 3.62 -1.73
C GLU A 14 17.96 3.67 -0.20
N VAL A 15 17.08 3.02 0.56
CA VAL A 15 17.22 2.93 2.03
C VAL A 15 18.46 2.15 2.42
N ASP A 16 18.73 1.01 1.78
CA ASP A 16 19.90 0.18 2.10
C ASP A 16 21.19 1.01 1.94
N GLU A 17 21.30 1.80 0.86
CA GLU A 17 22.45 2.68 0.64
C GLU A 17 22.57 3.80 1.69
N LEU A 18 21.46 4.32 2.20
CA LEU A 18 21.44 5.37 3.22
C LEU A 18 21.83 4.81 4.59
N LEU A 19 21.36 3.60 4.92
CA LEU A 19 21.71 2.90 6.15
C LEU A 19 23.20 2.53 6.18
N GLU A 20 23.76 2.08 5.06
CA GLU A 20 25.21 1.81 4.93
C GLU A 20 26.06 3.06 5.20
N LYS A 21 25.56 4.24 4.82
CA LYS A 21 26.21 5.54 5.06
C LYS A 21 25.96 6.10 6.47
N GLY A 22 25.12 5.44 7.27
CA GLY A 22 24.72 5.91 8.60
C GLY A 22 23.72 7.07 8.58
N ASP A 23 23.12 7.41 7.44
CA ASP A 23 22.13 8.48 7.32
C ASP A 23 20.73 7.96 7.65
N ILE A 24 20.51 7.76 8.95
CA ILE A 24 19.28 7.16 9.48
C ILE A 24 18.07 8.06 9.21
N VAL A 25 18.22 9.39 9.26
CA VAL A 25 17.10 10.32 9.08
C VAL A 25 16.58 10.25 7.64
N GLN A 26 17.47 10.29 6.65
CA GLN A 26 17.07 10.16 5.25
C GLN A 26 16.52 8.76 4.95
N ALA A 27 17.12 7.71 5.53
CA ALA A 27 16.60 6.35 5.41
C ALA A 27 15.14 6.23 5.90
N LEU A 28 14.82 6.84 7.04
CA LEU A 28 13.45 6.84 7.59
C LEU A 28 12.46 7.59 6.70
N GLU A 29 12.83 8.77 6.17
CA GLU A 29 11.98 9.48 5.21
C GLU A 29 11.70 8.63 3.96
N LYS A 30 12.70 7.88 3.52
CA LYS A 30 12.61 7.04 2.34
C LYS A 30 11.78 5.79 2.58
N TYR A 31 11.88 5.17 3.76
CA TYR A 31 10.95 4.13 4.22
C TYR A 31 9.50 4.61 4.19
N TYR A 32 9.23 5.82 4.71
CA TYR A 32 7.87 6.38 4.69
C TYR A 32 7.33 6.51 3.26
N LYS A 33 8.15 7.01 2.33
CA LYS A 33 7.77 7.12 0.90
C LYS A 33 7.53 5.75 0.26
N ALA A 34 8.34 4.74 0.61
CA ALA A 34 8.13 3.38 0.12
C ALA A 34 6.77 2.82 0.57
N VAL A 35 6.40 3.03 1.83
CA VAL A 35 5.10 2.63 2.38
C VAL A 35 3.95 3.38 1.70
N GLU A 36 4.09 4.69 1.51
CA GLU A 36 3.10 5.52 0.81
C GLU A 36 2.81 4.97 -0.61
N GLU A 37 3.85 4.67 -1.39
CA GLU A 37 3.69 4.12 -2.75
C GLU A 37 3.13 2.70 -2.75
N ALA A 38 3.48 1.88 -1.75
CA ALA A 38 2.91 0.53 -1.61
C ALA A 38 1.41 0.59 -1.33
N ILE A 39 0.96 1.46 -0.43
CA ILE A 39 -0.46 1.63 -0.10
C ILE A 39 -1.24 2.14 -1.32
N LYS A 40 -0.70 3.10 -2.08
CA LYS A 40 -1.31 3.55 -3.34
C LYS A 40 -1.50 2.40 -4.32
N ASN A 41 -0.45 1.60 -4.55
CA ASN A 41 -0.51 0.45 -5.44
C ASN A 41 -1.56 -0.58 -5.01
N LEU A 42 -1.65 -0.86 -3.72
CA LEU A 42 -2.67 -1.75 -3.15
C LEU A 42 -4.09 -1.19 -3.31
N GLY A 43 -4.27 0.12 -3.09
CA GLY A 43 -5.55 0.79 -3.29
C GLY A 43 -6.00 0.76 -4.76
N ILE A 44 -5.08 0.93 -5.71
CA ILE A 44 -5.37 0.84 -7.15
C ILE A 44 -5.79 -0.59 -7.50
N LYS A 45 -5.02 -1.58 -7.04
CA LYS A 45 -5.30 -3.00 -7.29
C LYS A 45 -6.66 -3.43 -6.75
N SER A 46 -7.04 -2.90 -5.60
CA SER A 46 -8.33 -3.18 -4.95
C SER A 46 -9.46 -2.28 -5.45
N ASN A 47 -9.21 -1.46 -6.49
CA ASN A 47 -10.16 -0.56 -7.13
C ASN A 47 -10.88 0.38 -6.15
N LEU A 48 -10.18 0.85 -5.10
CA LEU A 48 -10.79 1.67 -4.06
C LEU A 48 -11.12 3.07 -4.57
N ASN A 49 -12.39 3.47 -4.42
CA ASN A 49 -12.86 4.81 -4.79
C ASN A 49 -12.21 5.93 -3.95
N VAL A 50 -11.54 5.60 -2.85
CA VAL A 50 -10.78 6.57 -2.02
C VAL A 50 -9.68 7.25 -2.83
N LEU A 51 -9.06 6.54 -3.78
CA LEU A 51 -8.04 7.13 -4.64
C LEU A 51 -8.59 8.18 -5.63
N LYS A 52 -9.88 8.11 -5.99
CA LYS A 52 -10.53 9.17 -6.80
C LYS A 52 -10.63 10.50 -6.05
N LYS A 53 -10.53 10.48 -4.72
CA LYS A 53 -10.53 11.67 -3.86
C LYS A 53 -9.12 12.27 -3.67
N MET A 54 -8.10 11.74 -4.35
CA MET A 54 -6.69 12.19 -4.24
C MET A 54 -6.41 13.58 -4.78
N HIS A 55 -7.33 14.22 -5.53
CA HIS A 55 -7.13 15.60 -5.95
C HIS A 55 -7.24 16.55 -4.74
N GLY A 56 -6.09 16.91 -4.17
CA GLY A 56 -5.93 18.04 -3.24
C GLY A 56 -5.98 17.73 -1.74
N ARG A 57 -6.13 16.46 -1.31
CA ARG A 57 -6.03 16.06 0.10
C ARG A 57 -4.60 15.74 0.51
N ARG A 58 -4.22 16.11 1.75
CA ARG A 58 -2.92 15.78 2.37
C ARG A 58 -2.73 14.26 2.40
N SER A 59 -1.54 13.80 2.02
CA SER A 59 -1.27 12.38 1.73
C SER A 59 -1.50 11.44 2.91
N SER A 60 -1.20 11.85 4.14
CA SER A 60 -1.25 10.97 5.32
C SER A 60 -2.67 10.50 5.69
N GLU A 61 -3.65 11.39 5.79
CA GLU A 61 -5.05 11.02 6.09
C GLU A 61 -5.62 10.07 5.04
N LEU A 62 -5.31 10.32 3.77
CA LEU A 62 -5.77 9.48 2.67
C LEU A 62 -5.10 8.10 2.66
N LEU A 63 -3.84 8.00 3.09
CA LEU A 63 -3.17 6.72 3.30
C LEU A 63 -3.86 5.92 4.41
N PHE A 64 -4.21 6.57 5.52
CA PHE A 64 -4.96 5.93 6.60
C PHE A 64 -6.34 5.44 6.14
N ASP A 65 -7.10 6.28 5.44
CA ASP A 65 -8.40 5.89 4.88
C ASP A 65 -8.25 4.70 3.93
N THR A 66 -7.23 4.70 3.07
CA THR A 66 -6.97 3.62 2.12
C THR A 66 -6.65 2.32 2.84
N VAL A 67 -5.78 2.35 3.86
CA VAL A 67 -5.43 1.16 4.66
C VAL A 67 -6.66 0.61 5.40
N HIS A 68 -7.50 1.50 5.94
CA HIS A 68 -8.73 1.10 6.63
C HIS A 68 -9.69 0.36 5.67
N GLU A 69 -9.93 0.93 4.49
CA GLU A 69 -10.80 0.33 3.48
C GLU A 69 -10.23 -1.00 2.94
N LEU A 70 -8.92 -1.11 2.75
CA LEU A 70 -8.27 -2.39 2.40
C LEU A 70 -8.57 -3.47 3.45
N GLY A 71 -8.52 -3.14 4.74
CA GLY A 71 -8.87 -4.08 5.81
C GLY A 71 -10.34 -4.50 5.77
N ILE A 72 -11.26 -3.59 5.43
CA ILE A 72 -12.69 -3.91 5.27
C ILE A 72 -12.92 -4.86 4.09
N GLU A 73 -12.27 -4.62 2.95
CA GLU A 73 -12.40 -5.49 1.78
C GLU A 73 -11.84 -6.90 2.05
N GLU A 74 -10.72 -7.02 2.76
CA GLU A 74 -10.19 -8.33 3.16
C GLU A 74 -11.18 -9.12 4.03
N ILE A 75 -11.83 -8.46 4.99
CA ILE A 75 -12.88 -9.07 5.82
C ILE A 75 -14.10 -9.47 4.97
N ARG A 76 -14.49 -8.62 4.02
CA ARG A 76 -15.62 -8.86 3.11
C ARG A 76 -15.34 -10.08 2.22
N GLU A 77 -14.14 -10.19 1.64
CA GLU A 77 -13.73 -11.34 0.83
C GLU A 77 -13.78 -12.64 1.63
N LYS A 78 -13.18 -12.66 2.83
CA LYS A 78 -13.21 -13.81 3.74
C LYS A 78 -14.64 -14.25 4.07
N ARG A 79 -15.51 -13.29 4.36
CA ARG A 79 -16.93 -13.57 4.63
C ARG A 79 -17.64 -14.15 3.40
N ASN A 80 -17.41 -13.60 2.21
CA ASN A 80 -18.03 -14.10 0.98
C ASN A 80 -17.59 -15.54 0.65
N MET A 81 -16.34 -15.90 0.94
CA MET A 81 -15.84 -17.27 0.80
C MET A 81 -16.56 -18.25 1.75
N ILE A 82 -16.85 -17.84 2.99
CA ILE A 82 -17.60 -18.67 3.94
C ILE A 82 -19.02 -18.93 3.42
N TYR A 83 -19.68 -17.91 2.89
CA TYR A 83 -21.02 -18.06 2.33
C TYR A 83 -21.06 -18.95 1.09
N SER A 84 -20.09 -18.85 0.18
CA SER A 84 -20.05 -19.72 -1.02
C SER A 84 -19.78 -21.19 -0.69
N MET A 85 -19.04 -21.48 0.38
CA MET A 85 -18.86 -22.83 0.90
C MET A 85 -20.13 -23.38 1.57
N GLY A 86 -20.90 -22.52 2.24
CA GLY A 86 -22.13 -22.91 2.96
C GLY A 86 -23.36 -23.16 2.07
N THR A 87 -23.32 -22.75 0.80
CA THR A 87 -24.44 -22.93 -0.15
C THR A 87 -24.30 -24.17 -1.05
N SER A 88 -23.30 -25.02 -0.81
CA SER A 88 -23.16 -26.31 -1.50
C SER A 88 -23.88 -27.41 -0.72
N TYR A 89 -25.21 -27.45 -0.79
CA TYR A 89 -26.05 -28.56 -0.33
C TYR A 89 -26.98 -29.00 -1.46
#